data_AF-A0A0G3BH62-F1
#
_entry.id   AF-A0A0G3BH62-F1
#
_cell.length_a   1.000
_cell.length_b   1.000
_cell.length_c   1.000
_cell.angle_alpha   90.00
_cell.angle_beta   90.00
_cell.angle_gamma   90.00
#
_symmetry.space_group_name_H-M   'P 1'
#
loop_
_entity.id
_entity.type
_entity.pdbx_description
1 polymer ?
#
loop_
_entity_poly.entity_id
_entity_poly.type
_entity_poly.pdbx_seq_one_letter_code
_entity_poly.pdbx_strand_id
1 'polypeptide(L)'
;MAHLAEVSLDDQGHWQWKAHVPVAGELEWSSQVIEDLPGHRIVWQSLEGAELPNRGELVFHSAPADWGTEVTLTWRFDPPGGKLGDLVAKWLHAPEVAVSLALRRFKSLAETGEVPSLAHNPAARRDPDPYGAFE
;
A
#
# COMPACT_ATOMS: atom_id res chain seq x y z
N MET A 1 3.77 -5.30 -13.95
CA MET A 1 3.79 -5.68 -12.52
C MET A 1 2.73 -4.82 -11.86
N ALA A 2 1.75 -5.40 -11.18
CA ALA A 2 0.71 -4.58 -10.53
C ALA A 2 1.32 -3.88 -9.29
N HIS A 3 1.89 -2.69 -9.48
CA HIS A 3 2.54 -1.92 -8.41
C HIS A 3 1.49 -1.02 -7.76
N LEU A 4 1.06 -1.34 -6.54
CA LEU A 4 0.03 -0.58 -5.82
C LEU A 4 0.29 0.94 -5.79
N ALA A 5 1.56 1.31 -5.65
CA ALA A 5 2.04 2.67 -5.81
C ALA A 5 3.54 2.63 -6.15
N GLU A 6 4.02 3.68 -6.80
CA GLU A 6 5.44 4.02 -6.84
C GLU A 6 5.78 4.85 -5.62
N VAL A 7 6.93 4.55 -4.99
CA VAL A 7 7.38 5.22 -3.77
C VAL A 7 8.83 5.63 -3.95
N SER A 8 9.12 6.90 -3.68
CA SER A 8 10.48 7.45 -3.71
C SER A 8 10.72 8.33 -2.48
N LEU A 9 11.99 8.60 -2.17
CA LEU A 9 12.39 9.52 -1.10
C LEU A 9 12.89 10.82 -1.75
N ASP A 10 12.40 11.96 -1.29
CA ASP A 10 12.88 13.26 -1.74
C ASP A 10 14.10 13.76 -0.95
N ASP A 11 14.68 14.87 -1.41
CA ASP A 11 15.85 15.51 -0.79
C ASP A 11 15.58 16.04 0.63
N GLN A 12 14.31 16.16 1.02
CA GLN A 12 13.87 16.62 2.35
C GLN A 12 13.60 15.46 3.31
N GLY A 13 13.72 14.20 2.84
CA GLY A 13 13.44 13.01 3.63
C GLY A 13 11.96 12.64 3.69
N HIS A 14 11.12 13.19 2.82
CA HIS A 14 9.73 12.79 2.68
C HIS A 14 9.55 11.70 1.64
N TRP A 15 8.64 10.78 1.92
CA TRP A 15 8.24 9.72 1.01
C TRP A 15 7.19 10.25 0.04
N GLN A 16 7.51 10.23 -1.25
CA GLN A 16 6.65 10.62 -2.35
C GLN A 16 5.96 9.37 -2.90
N TRP A 17 4.64 9.40 -2.94
CA TRP A 17 3.79 8.32 -3.39
C TRP A 17 3.05 8.72 -4.66
N LYS A 18 2.98 7.80 -5.62
CA LYS A 18 2.22 7.94 -6.85
C LYS A 18 1.41 6.67 -7.08
N ALA A 19 0.09 6.76 -7.06
CA ALA A 19 -0.80 5.60 -7.21
C ALA A 19 -1.78 5.82 -8.36
N HIS A 20 -2.01 4.77 -9.16
CA HIS A 20 -3.06 4.79 -10.17
C HIS A 20 -4.35 4.21 -9.60
N VAL A 21 -5.40 5.03 -9.58
CA VAL A 21 -6.73 4.64 -9.12
C VAL A 21 -7.67 4.68 -10.32
N PRO A 22 -8.27 3.55 -10.76
CA PRO A 22 -9.07 3.47 -11.98
C PRO A 22 -10.18 4.52 -12.11
N VAL A 23 -10.75 4.95 -10.99
CA VAL A 23 -11.84 5.93 -10.94
C VAL A 23 -11.38 7.38 -10.80
N ALA A 24 -10.18 7.61 -10.25
CA ALA A 24 -9.67 8.95 -9.94
C ALA A 24 -8.47 9.36 -10.80
N GLY A 25 -7.91 8.44 -11.59
CA GLY A 25 -6.66 8.63 -12.31
C GLY A 25 -5.46 8.48 -11.38
N GLU A 26 -4.42 9.24 -11.67
CA GLU A 26 -3.20 9.27 -10.87
C GLU A 26 -3.39 10.15 -9.62
N LEU A 27 -2.98 9.65 -8.47
CA LEU A 27 -2.97 10.37 -7.20
C LEU A 27 -1.54 10.46 -6.69
N GLU A 28 -1.13 11.65 -6.29
CA GLU A 28 0.19 11.89 -5.73
C GLU A 28 0.11 12.50 -4.34
N TRP A 29 0.94 12.00 -3.41
CA TRP A 29 1.05 12.61 -2.09
C TRP A 29 2.43 12.39 -1.47
N SER A 30 2.83 13.36 -0.65
CA SER A 30 4.03 13.26 0.19
C SER A 30 3.66 12.81 1.60
N SER A 31 4.57 12.11 2.28
CA SER A 31 4.39 11.66 3.67
C SER A 31 5.71 11.61 4.42
N GLN A 32 5.63 11.55 5.75
CA GLN A 32 6.78 11.43 6.63
C GLN A 32 6.53 10.34 7.67
N VAL A 33 7.60 9.67 8.09
CA VAL A 33 7.57 8.75 9.24
C VAL A 33 7.59 9.61 10.51
N ILE A 34 6.58 9.43 11.36
CA ILE A 34 6.42 10.19 12.60
C ILE A 34 6.75 9.34 13.84
N GLU A 35 6.83 8.02 13.70
CA GLU A 35 7.28 7.10 14.74
C GLU A 35 7.98 5.91 14.07
N ASP A 36 9.18 5.59 14.54
CA ASP A 36 9.94 4.41 14.13
C ASP A 36 10.50 3.74 15.39
N LEU A 37 9.86 2.64 15.78
CA LEU A 37 10.29 1.76 16.85
C LEU A 37 10.73 0.44 16.22
N PRO A 38 12.04 0.23 16.06
CA PRO A 38 12.58 -0.95 15.38
C PRO A 38 12.01 -2.25 15.93
N GLY A 39 11.47 -3.09 15.03
CA GLY A 39 10.89 -4.39 15.37
C GLY A 39 9.53 -4.34 16.07
N HIS A 40 8.95 -3.16 16.27
CA HIS A 40 7.69 -3.01 17.02
C HIS A 40 6.64 -2.23 16.26
N ARG A 41 6.99 -1.04 15.75
CA ARG A 41 5.99 -0.12 15.20
C ARG A 41 6.60 0.90 14.24
N ILE A 42 5.92 1.14 13.14
CA ILE A 42 6.22 2.24 12.22
C ILE A 42 4.93 3.01 11.98
N VAL A 43 4.95 4.33 12.15
CA VAL A 43 3.80 5.20 11.88
C VAL A 43 4.21 6.30 10.92
N TRP A 44 3.40 6.51 9.89
CA TRP A 44 3.59 7.60 8.94
C TRP A 44 2.33 8.44 8.77
N GLN A 45 2.52 9.65 8.28
CA GLN A 45 1.44 10.59 8.01
C GLN A 45 1.74 11.39 6.75
N SER A 46 0.72 11.63 5.93
CA SER A 46 0.81 12.53 4.78
C SER A 46 1.11 13.96 5.21
N LEU A 47 1.77 14.73 4.35
CA LEU A 47 1.99 16.17 4.58
C LEU A 47 0.69 16.97 4.39
N GLU A 48 0.70 18.22 4.86
CA GLU A 48 -0.39 19.16 4.65
C GLU A 48 -0.61 19.43 3.16
N GLY A 49 -1.87 19.49 2.73
CA GLY A 49 -2.22 19.71 1.33
C GLY A 49 -2.10 18.47 0.42
N ALA A 50 -1.79 17.29 0.98
CA ALA A 50 -1.80 16.03 0.23
C ALA A 50 -3.13 15.80 -0.50
N GLU A 51 -3.08 15.31 -1.75
CA GLU A 51 -4.28 14.95 -2.52
C GLU A 51 -5.07 13.82 -1.87
N LEU A 52 -4.35 12.94 -1.16
CA LEU A 52 -4.91 11.89 -0.31
C LEU A 52 -4.38 12.05 1.11
N PRO A 53 -5.03 12.86 1.97
CA PRO A 53 -4.71 12.93 3.38
C PRO A 53 -4.83 11.55 4.02
N ASN A 54 -3.73 11.04 4.59
CA ASN A 54 -3.71 9.70 5.16
C ASN A 54 -2.71 9.54 6.31
N ARG A 55 -2.95 8.50 7.12
CA ARG A 55 -2.09 8.04 8.20
C ARG A 55 -2.06 6.53 8.19
N GLY A 56 -0.86 5.97 8.22
CA GLY A 56 -0.70 4.53 8.33
C GLY A 56 0.15 4.13 9.51
N GLU A 57 -0.05 2.88 9.92
CA GLU A 57 0.61 2.26 11.05
C GLU A 57 0.86 0.79 10.72
N LEU A 58 2.10 0.36 10.91
CA LEU A 58 2.51 -1.04 10.93
C LEU A 58 2.87 -1.40 12.37
N VAL A 59 2.27 -2.47 12.89
CA VAL A 59 2.62 -3.04 14.19
C VAL A 59 3.10 -4.47 14.00
N PHE A 60 4.18 -4.80 14.70
CA PHE A 60 4.81 -6.11 14.69
C PHE A 60 4.64 -6.77 16.05
N HIS A 61 4.06 -7.97 16.06
CA HIS A 61 3.85 -8.76 17.26
C HIS A 61 4.38 -10.18 17.07
N SER A 62 4.84 -10.81 18.15
CA SER A 62 5.15 -12.24 18.13
C SER A 62 3.87 -13.03 17.88
N ALA A 63 3.87 -13.87 16.86
CA ALA A 63 2.77 -14.78 16.59
C ALA A 63 2.70 -15.85 17.70
N PRO A 64 1.50 -16.37 18.03
CA PRO A 64 1.35 -17.45 18.98
C PRO A 64 2.19 -18.68 18.61
N ALA A 65 2.60 -19.45 19.61
CA ALA A 65 3.34 -20.70 19.44
C ALA A 65 4.66 -20.58 18.64
N ASP A 66 5.32 -19.41 18.70
CA ASP A 66 6.59 -19.10 18.04
C ASP A 66 6.55 -19.28 16.50
N TRP A 67 5.39 -19.04 15.88
CA TRP A 67 5.20 -19.14 14.42
C TRP A 67 5.73 -17.94 13.62
N GLY A 68 6.51 -17.06 14.25
CA GLY A 68 7.12 -15.90 13.62
C GLY A 68 6.46 -14.58 14.06
N THR A 69 6.24 -13.68 13.12
CA THR A 69 5.75 -12.32 13.38
C THR A 69 4.39 -12.10 12.73
N GLU A 70 3.43 -11.62 13.51
CA GLU A 70 2.18 -11.06 12.99
C GLU A 70 2.39 -9.57 12.69
N VAL A 71 2.08 -9.18 11.46
CA VAL A 71 2.18 -7.78 11.01
C VAL A 71 0.79 -7.25 10.75
N THR A 72 0.40 -6.22 11.48
CA THR A 72 -0.88 -5.54 11.31
C THR A 72 -0.67 -4.19 10.65
N LEU A 73 -1.33 -3.96 9.52
CA LEU A 73 -1.39 -2.67 8.85
C LEU A 73 -2.73 -1.99 9.12
N THR A 74 -2.70 -0.85 9.80
CA THR A 74 -3.84 0.06 9.91
C THR A 74 -3.59 1.26 9.01
N TRP A 75 -4.43 1.48 8.01
CA TRP A 75 -4.33 2.64 7.12
C TRP A 75 -5.65 3.41 7.12
N ARG A 76 -5.57 4.70 7.44
CA ARG A 76 -6.70 5.63 7.46
C ARG A 76 -6.44 6.71 6.42
N PHE A 77 -7.43 7.00 5.61
CA PHE A 77 -7.37 8.07 4.62
C PHE A 77 -8.71 8.81 4.60
N ASP A 78 -8.64 10.12 4.40
CA ASP A 78 -9.80 10.98 4.24
C ASP A 78 -9.81 11.48 2.79
N PRO A 79 -10.54 10.81 1.87
CA PRO A 79 -10.59 11.26 0.50
C PRO A 79 -11.25 12.65 0.44
N PRO A 80 -10.72 13.58 -0.37
CA PRO A 80 -11.26 14.94 -0.44
C PRO A 80 -12.72 14.93 -0.91
N GLY A 81 -13.54 15.79 -0.30
CA GLY A 81 -14.95 15.94 -0.67
C GLY A 81 -15.15 16.41 -2.12
N GLY A 82 -16.32 16.13 -2.70
CA GLY A 82 -16.66 16.47 -4.08
C GLY A 82 -16.46 15.29 -5.03
N LYS A 83 -16.10 15.56 -6.29
CA LYS A 83 -16.04 14.53 -7.34
C LYS A 83 -15.11 13.36 -7.00
N LEU A 84 -13.97 13.61 -6.33
CA LEU A 84 -13.05 12.55 -5.89
C LEU A 84 -13.69 11.66 -4.80
N GLY A 85 -14.30 12.25 -3.78
CA GLY A 85 -15.00 11.52 -2.71
C GLY A 85 -16.11 10.61 -3.23
N ASP A 86 -16.94 11.08 -4.17
CA ASP A 86 -18.03 10.30 -4.78
C ASP A 86 -17.51 9.12 -5.63
N LEU A 87 -16.32 9.26 -6.21
CA LEU A 87 -15.68 8.23 -7.03
C LEU A 87 -15.01 7.16 -6.15
N VAL A 88 -14.31 7.57 -5.09
CA VAL A 88 -13.70 6.67 -4.10
C VAL A 88 -14.77 5.90 -3.31
N ALA A 89 -15.91 6.52 -3.00
CA ALA A 89 -17.04 5.86 -2.34
C ALA A 89 -17.65 4.71 -3.16
N LYS A 90 -17.50 4.71 -4.50
CA LYS A 90 -17.92 3.60 -5.36
C LYS A 90 -16.90 2.45 -5.39
N TRP A 91 -15.73 2.65 -4.79
CA TRP A 91 -14.58 1.75 -4.83
C TRP A 91 -14.29 1.09 -3.47
N LEU A 92 -15.25 1.10 -2.54
CA LEU A 92 -15.08 0.71 -1.13
C LEU A 92 -14.42 -0.67 -0.90
N HIS A 93 -14.56 -1.63 -1.82
CA HIS A 93 -13.96 -2.96 -1.66
C HIS A 93 -12.50 -3.07 -2.13
N ALA A 94 -12.04 -2.16 -3.00
CA ALA A 94 -10.72 -2.24 -3.58
C ALA A 94 -9.56 -1.90 -2.63
N PRO A 95 -9.69 -0.93 -1.70
CA PRO A 95 -8.64 -0.66 -0.71
C PRO A 95 -8.31 -1.87 0.19
N GLU A 96 -9.32 -2.63 0.61
CA GLU A 96 -9.13 -3.81 1.46
C GLU A 96 -8.38 -4.92 0.71
N VAL A 97 -8.77 -5.18 -0.55
CA VAL A 97 -8.07 -6.15 -1.41
C VAL A 97 -6.62 -5.69 -1.66
N ALA A 98 -6.38 -4.38 -1.76
CA ALA A 98 -5.08 -3.80 -2.10
C ALA A 98 -4.12 -3.97 -0.94
N VAL A 99 -4.58 -3.59 0.25
CA VAL A 99 -3.87 -3.80 1.52
C VAL A 99 -3.61 -5.28 1.76
N SER A 100 -4.62 -6.14 1.53
CA SER A 100 -4.48 -7.58 1.68
C SER A 100 -3.43 -8.16 0.73
N LEU A 101 -3.41 -7.72 -0.53
CA LEU A 101 -2.41 -8.14 -1.51
C LEU A 101 -1.01 -7.63 -1.12
N ALA A 102 -0.90 -6.39 -0.64
CA ALA A 102 0.35 -5.82 -0.15
C ALA A 102 0.93 -6.66 0.98
N LEU A 103 0.12 -6.98 2.00
CA LEU A 103 0.53 -7.80 3.15
C LEU A 103 0.92 -9.23 2.73
N ARG A 104 0.21 -9.83 1.77
CA ARG A 104 0.57 -11.16 1.24
C ARG A 104 1.91 -11.14 0.50
N ARG A 105 2.14 -10.13 -0.35
CA ARG A 105 3.41 -9.97 -1.07
C ARG A 105 4.56 -9.68 -0.11
N PHE A 106 4.32 -8.83 0.90
CA PHE A 106 5.28 -8.58 1.96
C PHE A 106 5.63 -9.86 2.71
N LYS A 107 4.63 -10.66 3.11
CA LYS A 107 4.85 -11.96 3.77
C LYS A 107 5.74 -12.87 2.92
N SER A 108 5.43 -13.05 1.64
CA SER A 108 6.27 -13.88 0.75
C SER A 108 7.69 -13.34 0.66
N LEU A 109 7.86 -12.03 0.45
CA LEU A 109 9.19 -11.42 0.39
C LEU A 109 9.98 -11.61 1.69
N ALA A 110 9.34 -11.42 2.84
CA ALA A 110 9.99 -11.56 4.14
C ALA A 110 10.37 -13.01 4.47
N GLU A 111 9.55 -13.98 4.04
CA GLU A 111 9.76 -15.41 4.37
C GLU A 111 10.64 -16.14 3.36
N THR A 112 10.60 -15.77 2.08
CA THR A 112 11.28 -16.50 1.00
C THR A 112 12.27 -15.66 0.21
N GLY A 113 12.29 -14.34 0.41
CA GLY A 113 13.09 -13.42 -0.40
C GLY A 113 12.52 -13.14 -1.79
N GLU A 114 11.30 -13.62 -2.09
CA GLU A 114 10.70 -13.51 -3.42
C GLU A 114 9.23 -13.05 -3.35
N VAL A 115 8.79 -12.28 -4.35
CA VAL A 115 7.37 -11.97 -4.55
C VAL A 115 6.82 -12.88 -5.65
N PRO A 116 5.74 -13.64 -5.40
CA PRO A 116 5.14 -14.50 -6.42
C PRO A 116 4.76 -13.71 -7.67
N SER A 117 5.16 -14.22 -8.84
CA SER A 117 4.92 -13.57 -10.13
C SER A 117 4.62 -14.60 -11.22
N LEU A 118 3.70 -14.26 -12.13
CA LEU A 118 3.39 -15.05 -13.33
C LEU A 118 4.18 -14.60 -14.56
N ALA A 119 5.11 -13.64 -14.46
CA ALA A 119 5.83 -13.08 -15.60
C ALA A 119 6.56 -14.13 -16.47
N HIS A 120 7.03 -15.21 -15.85
CA HIS A 120 7.74 -16.30 -16.53
C HIS A 120 6.87 -17.57 -16.68
N ASN A 121 5.55 -17.46 -16.53
CA ASN A 121 4.65 -18.60 -16.61
C ASN A 121 4.41 -19.00 -18.09
N PRO A 122 4.77 -20.23 -18.49
CA PRO A 122 4.60 -20.69 -19.88
C PRO A 122 3.13 -20.81 -20.31
N ALA A 123 2.17 -20.81 -19.38
CA ALA A 123 0.74 -20.86 -19.69
C ALA A 123 0.15 -19.54 -20.22
N ALA A 124 0.96 -18.49 -20.40
CA ALA A 124 0.56 -17.14 -20.86
C ALA A 124 -0.59 -16.51 -20.05
N ARG A 125 -0.88 -17.01 -18.84
CA ARG A 125 -1.82 -16.37 -17.92
C ARG A 125 -1.16 -15.10 -17.41
N ARG A 126 -1.77 -13.96 -17.71
CA ARG A 126 -1.38 -12.69 -17.11
C ARG A 126 -1.55 -12.79 -15.60
N ASP A 127 -0.63 -12.14 -14.87
CA ASP A 127 -0.84 -11.89 -13.44
C ASP A 127 -2.19 -11.17 -13.32
N PRO A 128 -3.18 -11.72 -12.59
CA PRO A 128 -4.44 -11.03 -12.42
C PRO A 128 -4.13 -9.73 -11.70
N ASP A 129 -4.14 -8.62 -12.45
CA ASP A 129 -4.20 -7.29 -11.85
C ASP A 129 -5.61 -7.19 -11.24
N PRO A 130 -5.74 -7.24 -9.91
CA PRO A 130 -7.06 -7.16 -9.31
C PRO A 130 -7.71 -5.79 -9.52
N TYR A 131 -6.99 -4.83 -10.11
CA TYR A 131 -7.44 -3.45 -10.35
C TYR A 131 -7.53 -3.04 -11.82
N GLY A 132 -6.97 -3.82 -12.76
CA GLY A 132 -6.87 -3.40 -14.17
C GLY A 132 -6.24 -2.01 -14.35
N ALA A 133 -5.38 -1.61 -13.43
CA ALA A 133 -4.90 -0.25 -13.19
C ALA A 133 -3.46 -0.03 -13.69
N PHE A 134 -2.73 -1.11 -13.99
CA PHE A 134 -1.30 -1.07 -14.30
C PHE A 134 -0.98 -1.64 -15.70
N GLU A 135 -1.72 -1.17 -16.72
CA GLU A 135 -1.29 -1.25 -18.14
C GLU A 135 -0.60 0.03 -18.59
#